data_AF-A0A0A9YYZ4-F1
#
_entry.id   AF-A0A0A9YYZ4-F1
#
_cell.length_a   1.000
_cell.length_b   1.000
_cell.length_c   1.000
_cell.angle_alpha   90.00
_cell.angle_beta   90.00
_cell.angle_gamma   90.00
#
_symmetry.space_group_name_H-M   'P 1'
#
loop_
_entity.id
_entity.type
_entity.pdbx_description
1 polymer ?
#
loop_
_entity_poly.entity_id
_entity_poly.type
_entity_poly.pdbx_seq_one_letter_code
_entity_poly.pdbx_strand_id
1 'polypeptide(L)'
;MAMDVIYLMDQRKFNKACLIGHSMGGRAMMRVALSYELDIRQFLLSNLTKVNGKFRWKANITSLKNSFENIVKFPLTTEVYKNPVLFVGGTKSDYLKCLVDLIVMLQR
;
A
#
# COMPACT_ATOMS: atom_id res chain seq x y z
N MET A 1 14.13 -4.16 2.23
CA MET A 1 12.91 -3.39 2.51
C MET A 1 11.65 -4.26 2.57
N ALA A 2 11.27 -4.98 1.50
CA ALA A 2 10.08 -5.83 1.55
C ALA A 2 10.17 -6.96 2.61
N MET A 3 11.32 -7.64 2.69
CA MET A 3 11.56 -8.65 3.71
C MET A 3 11.55 -8.08 5.13
N ASP A 4 12.07 -6.86 5.32
CA ASP A 4 12.08 -6.19 6.62
C ASP A 4 10.65 -5.86 7.09
N VAL A 5 9.76 -5.50 6.15
CA VAL A 5 8.34 -5.29 6.42
C VAL A 5 7.64 -6.60 6.79
N ILE A 6 7.90 -7.68 6.08
CA ILE A 6 7.34 -9.01 6.39
C ILE A 6 7.82 -9.48 7.77
N TYR A 7 9.12 -9.36 8.05
CA TYR A 7 9.70 -9.72 9.33
C TYR A 7 9.11 -8.89 10.47
N LEU A 8 8.94 -7.58 10.27
CA LEU A 8 8.29 -6.70 11.24
C LEU A 8 6.83 -7.10 11.49
N MET A 9 6.08 -7.43 10.43
CA MET A 9 4.69 -7.87 10.55
C MET A 9 4.58 -9.18 11.34
N ASP A 10 5.49 -10.13 11.11
CA ASP A 10 5.55 -11.40 11.84
C ASP A 10 5.88 -11.19 13.32
N GLN A 11 6.95 -10.44 13.62
CA GLN A 11 7.36 -10.11 14.99
C GLN A 11 6.28 -9.38 15.79
N ARG A 12 5.48 -8.54 15.12
CA ARG A 12 4.39 -7.78 15.75
C ARG A 12 3.04 -8.49 15.68
N LYS A 13 2.97 -9.70 15.11
CA LYS A 13 1.73 -10.47 14.90
C LYS A 13 0.64 -9.68 14.19
N PHE A 14 1.01 -8.93 13.16
CA PHE A 14 0.07 -8.20 12.33
C PHE A 14 -0.61 -9.13 11.33
N ASN A 15 -1.75 -9.67 11.74
CA ASN A 15 -2.55 -10.60 10.93
C ASN A 15 -3.29 -9.91 9.77
N LYS A 16 -3.43 -8.58 9.83
CA LYS A 16 -4.01 -7.72 8.79
C LYS A 16 -3.31 -6.36 8.80
N ALA A 17 -2.87 -5.89 7.64
CA ALA A 17 -2.28 -4.57 7.47
C ALA A 17 -2.62 -3.97 6.11
N CYS A 18 -2.90 -2.66 6.07
CA CYS A 18 -2.98 -1.89 4.84
C CYS A 18 -1.59 -1.30 4.56
N LEU A 19 -0.97 -1.73 3.47
CA LEU A 19 0.38 -1.36 3.10
C LEU A 19 0.35 -0.37 1.94
N ILE A 20 0.87 0.84 2.15
CA ILE A 20 0.96 1.89 1.14
C ILE A 20 2.41 2.34 0.97
N GLY A 21 2.79 2.70 -0.25
CA GLY A 21 4.13 3.20 -0.51
C GLY A 21 4.23 3.96 -1.82
N HIS A 22 5.08 5.00 -1.85
CA HIS A 22 5.41 5.77 -3.05
C HIS A 22 6.79 5.37 -3.58
N SER A 23 6.98 5.34 -4.90
CA SER A 23 8.24 5.01 -5.56
C SER A 23 8.89 3.70 -5.04
N MET A 24 10.04 3.75 -4.38
CA MET A 24 10.71 2.58 -3.79
C MET A 24 9.84 1.87 -2.74
N GLY A 25 9.11 2.63 -1.92
CA GLY A 25 8.17 2.08 -0.95
C GLY A 25 7.03 1.32 -1.64
N GLY A 26 6.54 1.83 -2.78
CA GLY A 26 5.51 1.18 -3.58
C GLY A 26 5.98 -0.16 -4.14
N ARG A 27 7.20 -0.20 -4.71
CA ARG A 27 7.83 -1.46 -5.18
C ARG A 27 8.04 -2.44 -4.03
N ALA A 28 8.41 -1.96 -2.85
CA ALA A 28 8.55 -2.78 -1.66
C ALA A 28 7.20 -3.37 -1.23
N MET A 29 6.11 -2.58 -1.16
CA MET A 29 4.78 -3.09 -0.81
C MET A 29 4.26 -4.10 -1.84
N MET A 30 4.49 -3.85 -3.14
CA MET A 30 4.15 -4.82 -4.19
C MET A 30 4.89 -6.15 -3.98
N ARG A 31 6.17 -6.10 -3.60
CA ARG A 31 6.98 -7.29 -3.33
C ARG A 31 6.59 -7.98 -2.02
N VAL A 32 6.14 -7.24 -1.01
CA VAL A 32 5.52 -7.81 0.20
C VAL A 32 4.26 -8.56 -0.17
N ALA A 33 3.38 -7.94 -0.95
CA ALA A 33 2.14 -8.57 -1.37
C ALA A 33 2.40 -9.83 -2.23
N LEU A 34 3.47 -9.87 -3.04
CA LEU A 34 3.87 -11.08 -3.77
C LEU A 34 4.31 -12.24 -2.86
N SER A 35 4.84 -11.95 -1.67
CA SER A 35 5.10 -12.98 -0.65
C SER A 35 3.82 -13.56 -0.05
N TYR A 36 2.68 -12.87 -0.21
CA TYR A 36 1.33 -13.34 0.12
C TYR A 36 0.59 -13.77 -1.16
N GLU A 37 1.17 -14.72 -1.88
CA GLU A 37 0.76 -15.15 -3.23
C GLU A 37 -0.73 -15.51 -3.33
N LEU A 38 -1.28 -16.12 -2.28
CA LEU A 38 -2.71 -16.46 -2.18
C LEU A 38 -3.61 -15.22 -2.18
N ASP A 39 -3.24 -14.19 -1.41
CA ASP A 39 -4.07 -13.00 -1.24
C ASP A 39 -4.08 -12.13 -2.50
N ILE A 40 -2.93 -11.97 -3.18
CA ILE A 40 -2.89 -11.30 -4.48
C ILE A 40 -3.71 -12.09 -5.50
N ARG A 41 -3.55 -13.41 -5.56
CA ARG A 41 -4.27 -14.23 -6.54
C ARG A 41 -5.78 -14.15 -6.29
N GLN A 42 -6.21 -14.20 -5.03
CA GLN A 42 -7.60 -14.03 -4.63
C GLN A 42 -8.13 -12.63 -4.98
N PHE A 43 -7.32 -11.59 -4.75
CA PHE A 43 -7.65 -10.21 -5.14
C PHE A 43 -7.83 -10.07 -6.65
N LEU A 44 -6.90 -10.59 -7.46
CA LEU A 44 -7.00 -10.52 -8.92
C LEU A 44 -8.21 -11.30 -9.45
N LEU A 45 -8.43 -12.51 -8.92
CA LEU A 45 -9.56 -13.36 -9.32
C LEU A 45 -10.92 -12.77 -8.92
N SER A 46 -11.03 -12.20 -7.71
CA SER A 46 -12.26 -11.54 -7.26
C SER A 46 -12.61 -10.29 -8.06
N ASN A 47 -11.62 -9.67 -8.71
CA ASN A 47 -11.78 -8.51 -9.59
C ASN A 47 -12.00 -8.87 -11.06
N LEU A 48 -11.99 -10.15 -11.44
CA LEU A 48 -12.40 -10.62 -12.77
C LEU A 48 -13.89 -11.00 -12.77
N THR A 49 -14.62 -10.57 -13.79
CA THR A 49 -16.01 -10.97 -14.02
C THR A 49 -16.20 -11.47 -15.45
N LYS A 50 -17.12 -12.41 -15.65
CA LYS A 50 -17.44 -12.96 -16.97
C LYS A 50 -18.71 -12.31 -17.47
N VAL A 51 -18.65 -11.69 -18.64
CA VAL A 51 -19.83 -11.13 -19.31
C VAL A 51 -19.81 -11.54 -20.78
N ASN A 52 -20.90 -12.11 -21.26
CA ASN A 52 -21.05 -12.61 -22.64
C ASN A 52 -19.91 -13.56 -23.04
N GLY A 53 -19.52 -14.47 -22.16
CA GLY A 53 -18.45 -15.44 -22.41
C GLY A 53 -17.02 -14.88 -22.30
N LYS A 54 -16.84 -13.56 -22.22
CA LYS A 54 -15.53 -12.90 -22.13
C LYS A 54 -15.25 -12.43 -20.71
N PHE A 55 -13.98 -12.55 -20.28
CA PHE A 55 -13.54 -11.99 -19.01
C PHE A 55 -13.29 -10.49 -19.12
N ARG A 56 -13.74 -9.74 -18.13
CA ARG A 56 -13.55 -8.29 -17.99
C ARG A 56 -13.16 -7.97 -16.54
N TRP A 57 -12.36 -6.94 -16.35
CA TRP A 57 -12.09 -6.41 -15.02
C TRP A 57 -13.35 -5.73 -14.47
N LYS A 58 -13.70 -6.01 -13.21
CA LYS A 58 -14.75 -5.28 -12.48
C LYS A 58 -14.37 -3.82 -12.27
N ALA A 59 -13.09 -3.57 -12.02
CA ALA A 59 -12.57 -2.21 -11.91
C ALA A 59 -12.62 -1.50 -13.27
N ASN A 60 -13.20 -0.31 -13.29
CA ASN A 60 -13.21 0.54 -14.47
C ASN A 60 -11.86 1.24 -14.64
N ILE A 61 -10.90 0.50 -15.20
CA ILE A 61 -9.52 0.96 -15.37
C ILE A 61 -9.45 2.25 -16.22
N THR A 62 -10.34 2.39 -17.21
CA THR A 62 -10.40 3.59 -18.06
C THR A 62 -10.77 4.82 -17.24
N SER A 63 -11.83 4.74 -16.43
CA SER A 63 -12.21 5.84 -15.53
C SER A 63 -11.14 6.12 -14.48
N LEU A 64 -10.57 5.08 -13.87
CA LEU A 64 -9.47 5.23 -12.90
C LEU A 64 -8.27 5.97 -13.49
N LYS A 65 -7.90 5.65 -14.73
CA LYS A 65 -6.81 6.33 -15.45
C LYS A 65 -7.15 7.80 -15.71
N ASN A 66 -8.37 8.09 -16.17
CA ASN A 66 -8.81 9.44 -16.47
C ASN A 66 -8.94 10.32 -15.20
N SER A 67 -9.32 9.71 -14.07
CA SER A 67 -9.44 10.40 -12.78
C SER A 67 -8.17 10.34 -11.94
N PHE A 68 -7.09 9.71 -12.44
CA PHE A 68 -5.89 9.44 -11.66
C PHE A 68 -5.31 10.73 -11.06
N GLU A 69 -5.21 11.79 -11.86
CA GLU A 69 -4.75 13.12 -11.44
C GLU A 69 -5.55 13.70 -10.27
N ASN A 70 -6.84 13.40 -10.17
CA ASN A 70 -7.66 13.86 -9.05
C ASN A 70 -7.50 12.98 -7.80
N ILE A 71 -7.24 11.68 -8.00
CA ILE A 71 -7.07 10.70 -6.93
C ILE A 71 -5.70 10.83 -6.26
N VAL A 72 -4.64 11.15 -7.03
CA VAL A 72 -3.28 11.30 -6.51
C VAL A 72 -3.00 12.65 -5.85
N LYS A 73 -3.95 13.58 -5.91
CA LYS A 73 -3.83 14.84 -5.16
C LYS A 73 -3.79 14.53 -3.68
N PHE A 74 -2.72 14.97 -3.03
CA PHE A 74 -2.65 14.97 -1.58
C PHE A 74 -3.14 16.34 -1.08
N PRO A 75 -4.39 16.46 -0.63
CA PRO A 75 -4.90 17.74 -0.16
C PRO A 75 -4.12 18.15 1.10
N LEU A 76 -3.65 19.40 1.11
CA LEU A 76 -3.19 20.02 2.34
C LEU A 76 -4.41 20.20 3.24
N THR A 77 -4.49 19.38 4.29
CA THR A 77 -5.53 19.44 5.31
C THR A 77 -4.94 19.95 6.62
N THR A 78 -5.76 20.67 7.39
CA THR A 78 -5.44 21.12 8.75
C THR A 78 -5.84 20.10 9.82
N GLU A 79 -6.50 19.00 9.43
CA GLU A 79 -6.97 17.97 10.35
C GLU A 79 -5.80 17.17 10.96
N VAL A 80 -5.89 16.90 12.27
CA VAL A 80 -4.84 16.22 13.03
C VAL A 80 -5.31 14.86 13.53
N TYR A 81 -4.57 13.81 13.19
CA TYR A 81 -4.77 12.48 13.75
C TYR A 81 -4.15 12.39 15.16
N LYS A 82 -4.96 12.04 16.18
CA LYS A 82 -4.57 12.11 17.60
C LYS A 82 -4.10 10.80 18.23
N ASN A 83 -4.25 9.67 17.54
CA ASN A 83 -3.83 8.38 18.08
C ASN A 83 -2.34 8.15 17.82
N PRO A 84 -1.70 7.20 18.54
CA PRO A 84 -0.31 6.84 18.29
C PRO A 84 -0.08 6.45 16.83
N VAL A 85 1.00 6.97 16.25
CA VAL A 85 1.46 6.66 14.89
C VAL A 85 2.89 6.15 14.99
N LEU A 86 3.14 4.94 14.49
CA LEU A 86 4.49 4.37 14.39
C LEU A 86 5.06 4.68 13.02
N PHE A 87 6.29 5.18 13.01
CA PHE A 87 7.02 5.72 11.88
C PHE A 87 8.40 5.03 11.52
N VAL A 88 8.39 3.80 10.98
CA VAL A 88 9.30 3.17 9.95
C VAL A 88 10.26 3.98 9.00
N GLY A 89 11.49 4.31 9.38
CA GLY A 89 12.47 4.93 8.45
C GLY A 89 13.40 3.92 7.77
N GLY A 90 13.70 4.07 6.47
CA GLY A 90 14.77 3.31 5.82
C GLY A 90 16.14 3.94 6.09
N THR A 91 17.00 3.29 6.89
CA THR A 91 18.27 3.88 7.39
C THR A 91 19.31 4.26 6.33
N LYS A 92 19.18 3.72 5.10
CA LYS A 92 20.04 4.03 3.94
C LYS A 92 19.31 4.82 2.85
N SER A 93 18.18 5.45 3.18
CA SER A 93 17.39 6.19 2.20
C SER A 93 17.91 7.62 2.07
N ASP A 94 18.43 7.98 0.90
CA ASP A 94 18.88 9.35 0.58
C ASP A 94 17.73 10.39 0.58
N TYR A 95 16.48 9.91 0.62
CA TYR A 95 15.28 10.74 0.75
C TYR A 95 15.00 11.18 2.19
N LEU A 96 15.59 10.52 3.19
CA LEU A 96 15.43 10.86 4.62
C LEU A 96 16.67 11.64 5.09
N LYS A 97 16.78 12.91 4.69
CA LYS A 97 17.92 13.77 5.05
C LYS A 97 17.83 14.39 6.46
N CYS A 98 16.68 14.28 7.12
CA CYS A 98 16.51 14.66 8.51
C CYS A 98 15.52 13.66 9.12
N LEU A 99 16.04 12.70 9.87
CA LEU A 99 15.19 11.78 10.63
C LEU A 99 14.66 12.53 11.85
N VAL A 100 13.44 13.02 11.74
CA VAL A 100 12.52 13.04 12.87
C VAL A 100 11.35 12.16 12.43
N ASP A 101 11.45 10.88 12.82
CA ASP A 101 10.44 9.82 12.81
C ASP A 101 9.31 9.94 11.77
N LEU A 102 9.42 9.29 10.56
CA LEU A 102 8.26 9.15 9.65
C LEU A 102 8.07 7.77 8.89
N ILE A 103 7.03 6.98 9.23
CA ILE A 103 6.15 6.01 8.50
C ILE A 103 4.72 6.05 9.09
N VAL A 104 3.67 5.99 8.29
CA VAL A 104 2.30 5.99 8.83
C VAL A 104 1.78 4.55 8.78
N MET A 105 1.53 3.94 9.92
CA MET A 105 0.61 2.78 10.00
C MET A 105 -0.63 3.19 10.79
N LEU A 106 -1.75 3.32 10.07
CA LEU A 106 -3.09 3.45 10.67
C LEU A 106 -3.53 2.06 11.15
N GLN A 107 -3.47 1.84 12.45
CA GLN A 107 -4.17 0.71 13.08
C GLN A 107 -5.63 1.10 13.30
N ARG A 108 -6.55 0.22 12.90
CA ARG A 108 -7.92 0.16 13.44
C ARG A 108 -7.96 -0.90 14.52
#